data_AF-A0A1J5QDD2-F1
#
_entry.id   AF-A0A1J5QDD2-F1
#
_cell.length_a   1.000
_cell.length_b   1.000
_cell.length_c   1.000
_cell.angle_alpha   90.00
_cell.angle_beta   90.00
_cell.angle_gamma   90.00
#
_symmetry.space_group_name_H-M   'P 1'
#
loop_
_entity.id
_entity.type
_entity.pdbx_description
1 polymer ?
#
loop_
_entity_poly.entity_id
_entity_poly.type
_entity_poly.pdbx_seq_one_letter_code
_entity_poly.pdbx_strand_id
1 'polypeptide(L)'
;MLWRTLPRLPADDTSAQSYARLVASTLAQFRKHADLRAAGITGGLFFGAFSVFWVGLTPLLGSPAYGLGPAAAGLFGILGLTGAMVAPISGRHSDRPGGPRRVLLLALAAVLAAWGLFAFGTHGLIWLILGVVVLDAGAQGAQIANQTRIYALDAASRSRINAVYMTQFFIGGALGTFAASHAWALGGWPAVVATGAAFSALALGLHAAWNPGRAKTLVA
;
A
#
# COMPACT_ATOMS: atom_id res chain seq x y z
N MET A 1 -4.37 -31.65 -20.30
CA MET A 1 -4.68 -31.18 -21.67
C MET A 1 -4.36 -29.69 -21.90
N LEU A 2 -4.37 -28.82 -20.87
CA LEU A 2 -4.04 -27.38 -20.99
C LEU A 2 -2.59 -27.02 -21.37
N TRP A 3 -1.63 -27.93 -21.18
CA TRP A 3 -0.22 -27.70 -21.56
C TRP A 3 0.03 -27.78 -23.07
N ARG A 4 -0.94 -28.30 -23.85
CA ARG A 4 -0.86 -28.43 -25.31
C ARG A 4 -1.35 -27.18 -26.07
N THR A 5 -2.05 -26.27 -25.40
CA THR A 5 -2.66 -25.07 -26.02
C THR A 5 -1.96 -23.77 -25.66
N LEU A 6 -0.89 -23.83 -24.86
CA LEU A 6 -0.07 -22.65 -24.58
C LEU A 6 0.79 -22.34 -25.81
N PRO A 7 0.75 -21.11 -26.36
CA PRO A 7 1.71 -20.67 -27.36
C PRO A 7 3.11 -20.91 -26.82
N ARG A 8 3.97 -21.59 -27.58
CA ARG A 8 5.40 -21.66 -27.27
C ARG A 8 5.92 -20.23 -27.37
N LEU A 9 6.01 -19.54 -26.23
CA LEU A 9 6.77 -18.31 -26.12
C LEU A 9 8.15 -18.60 -26.72
N PRO A 10 8.71 -17.71 -27.57
CA PRO A 10 10.08 -17.87 -28.03
C PRO A 10 10.93 -18.12 -26.79
N ALA A 11 11.62 -19.26 -26.76
CA ALA A 11 12.67 -19.45 -25.80
C ALA A 11 13.78 -18.50 -26.24
N ASP A 12 13.66 -17.22 -25.89
CA ASP A 12 14.77 -16.30 -25.97
C ASP A 12 15.90 -16.95 -25.17
N ASP A 13 17.10 -16.99 -25.74
CA ASP A 13 18.38 -17.47 -25.16
C ASP A 13 18.77 -16.79 -23.81
N THR A 14 17.83 -16.14 -23.13
CA THR A 14 17.90 -15.58 -21.79
C THR A 14 17.98 -16.60 -20.65
N SER A 15 17.88 -17.91 -20.91
CA SER A 15 18.05 -18.95 -19.87
C SER A 15 19.49 -19.04 -19.32
N ALA A 16 20.45 -18.37 -19.94
CA ALA A 16 21.85 -18.30 -19.51
C ALA A 16 22.20 -17.06 -18.65
N GLN A 17 21.22 -16.33 -18.11
CA GLN A 17 21.51 -15.34 -17.08
C GLN A 17 21.48 -15.97 -15.70
N SER A 18 22.66 -16.09 -15.08
CA SER A 18 22.79 -16.47 -13.67
C SER A 18 21.78 -15.69 -12.83
N TYR A 19 21.06 -16.38 -11.94
CA TYR A 19 20.15 -15.80 -10.96
C TYR A 19 20.76 -14.59 -10.24
N ALA A 20 22.08 -14.61 -10.00
CA ALA A 20 22.82 -13.49 -9.43
C ALA A 20 22.82 -12.23 -10.32
N ARG A 21 22.90 -12.37 -11.66
CA ARG A 21 22.76 -11.25 -12.61
C ARG A 21 21.33 -10.73 -12.69
N LEU A 22 20.33 -11.62 -12.58
CA LEU A 22 18.93 -11.21 -12.48
C LEU A 22 18.69 -10.38 -11.22
N VAL A 23 19.12 -10.84 -10.05
CA VAL A 23 19.06 -10.09 -8.78
C VAL A 23 19.86 -8.80 -8.85
N ALA A 24 21.06 -8.81 -9.42
CA ALA A 24 21.87 -7.60 -9.62
C ALA A 24 21.20 -6.60 -10.57
N SER A 25 20.53 -7.05 -11.63
CA SER A 25 19.78 -6.18 -12.56
C SER A 25 18.57 -5.51 -11.89
N THR A 26 17.91 -6.24 -10.99
CA THR A 26 16.79 -5.76 -10.16
C THR A 26 17.28 -4.69 -9.17
N LEU A 27 18.43 -4.92 -8.53
CA LEU A 27 19.09 -3.94 -7.66
C LEU A 27 19.61 -2.72 -8.42
N ALA A 28 20.07 -2.91 -9.66
CA ALA A 28 20.47 -1.82 -10.55
C ALA A 28 19.28 -0.94 -10.95
N GLN A 29 18.09 -1.50 -11.20
CA GLN A 29 16.88 -0.71 -11.41
C GLN A 29 16.46 0.09 -10.17
N PHE A 30 16.55 -0.50 -8.98
CA PHE A 30 16.32 0.22 -7.72
C PHE A 30 17.27 1.41 -7.56
N ARG A 31 18.54 1.27 -7.97
CA ARG A 31 19.51 2.39 -7.96
C ARG A 31 19.23 3.42 -9.06
N LYS A 32 18.81 2.97 -10.24
CA LYS A 32 18.59 3.81 -11.43
C LYS A 32 17.36 4.70 -11.34
N HIS A 33 16.24 4.19 -10.81
CA HIS A 33 14.98 4.92 -10.77
C HIS A 33 14.69 5.44 -9.36
N ALA A 34 15.04 6.71 -9.10
CA ALA A 34 14.68 7.37 -7.85
C ALA A 34 13.17 7.39 -7.61
N ASP A 35 12.38 7.53 -8.68
CA ASP A 35 10.92 7.46 -8.64
C ASP A 35 10.40 6.09 -8.22
N LEU A 36 11.07 5.00 -8.59
CA LEU A 36 10.71 3.65 -8.14
C LEU A 36 10.91 3.49 -6.64
N ARG A 37 12.03 4.03 -6.10
CA ARG A 37 12.28 3.99 -4.66
C ARG A 37 11.23 4.76 -3.88
N ALA A 38 10.93 5.99 -4.32
CA ALA A 38 9.91 6.83 -3.69
C ALA A 38 8.52 6.18 -3.74
N ALA A 39 8.14 5.62 -4.91
CA ALA A 39 6.89 4.90 -5.07
C ALA A 39 6.84 3.65 -4.18
N GLY A 40 7.92 2.87 -4.10
CA GLY A 40 8.00 1.67 -3.27
C GLY A 40 7.95 1.98 -1.77
N ILE A 41 8.66 3.02 -1.29
CA ILE A 41 8.59 3.45 0.12
C ILE A 41 7.20 3.97 0.45
N THR A 42 6.62 4.83 -0.40
CA THR A 42 5.24 5.31 -0.22
C THR A 42 4.26 4.14 -0.18
N GLY A 43 4.46 3.16 -1.07
CA GLY A 43 3.72 1.90 -1.14
C GLY A 43 3.75 1.12 0.17
N GLY A 44 4.95 0.86 0.67
CA GLY A 44 5.17 0.17 1.93
C GLY A 44 4.60 0.94 3.13
N LEU A 45 4.67 2.26 3.15
CA LEU A 45 4.14 3.06 4.27
C LEU A 45 2.61 3.01 4.34
N PHE A 46 1.89 3.20 3.23
CA PHE A 46 0.42 3.13 3.28
C PHE A 46 -0.06 1.69 3.51
N PHE A 47 0.65 0.68 2.99
CA PHE A 47 0.32 -0.71 3.26
C PHE A 47 0.63 -1.09 4.70
N GLY A 48 1.72 -0.56 5.26
CA GLY A 48 2.03 -0.68 6.68
C GLY A 48 0.92 -0.10 7.54
N ALA A 49 0.42 1.10 7.22
CA ALA A 49 -0.76 1.67 7.89
C ALA A 49 -1.96 0.72 7.76
N PHE A 50 -2.30 0.26 6.56
CA PHE A 50 -3.39 -0.71 6.35
C PHE A 50 -3.23 -1.97 7.24
N SER A 51 -2.03 -2.55 7.29
CA SER A 51 -1.72 -3.70 8.15
C SER A 51 -1.89 -3.38 9.63
N VAL A 52 -1.50 -2.19 10.09
CA VAL A 52 -1.65 -1.77 11.49
C VAL A 52 -3.11 -1.85 11.94
N PHE A 53 -4.03 -1.39 11.09
CA PHE A 53 -5.46 -1.43 11.39
C PHE A 53 -5.95 -2.88 11.58
N TRP A 54 -5.68 -3.75 10.60
CA TRP A 54 -6.18 -5.13 10.64
C TRP A 54 -5.61 -5.95 11.80
N VAL A 55 -4.36 -5.68 12.20
CA VAL A 55 -3.74 -6.32 13.37
C VAL A 55 -4.35 -5.80 14.68
N GLY A 56 -4.62 -4.50 14.77
CA GLY A 56 -5.22 -3.89 15.97
C GLY A 56 -6.73 -4.09 16.11
N LEU A 57 -7.44 -4.37 15.02
CA LEU A 57 -8.90 -4.51 15.02
C LEU A 57 -9.39 -5.68 15.89
N THR A 58 -8.78 -6.86 15.72
CA THR A 58 -9.20 -8.06 16.46
C THR A 58 -9.13 -7.88 17.98
N PRO A 59 -8.01 -7.41 18.57
CA PRO A 59 -7.95 -7.21 20.01
C PRO A 59 -8.80 -6.01 20.49
N LEU A 60 -9.06 -5.01 19.65
CA LEU A 60 -10.05 -3.95 19.96
C LEU A 60 -11.46 -4.53 20.13
N LEU A 61 -11.91 -5.33 19.16
CA LEU A 61 -13.25 -5.92 19.20
C LEU A 61 -13.39 -6.87 20.40
N GLY A 62 -12.34 -7.64 20.71
CA GLY A 62 -12.31 -8.53 21.87
C GLY A 62 -12.17 -7.81 23.22
N SER A 63 -11.85 -6.51 23.23
CA SER A 63 -11.68 -5.74 24.46
C SER A 63 -13.03 -5.47 25.16
N PRO A 64 -13.04 -5.10 26.45
CA PRO A 64 -14.27 -4.74 27.17
C PRO A 64 -15.09 -3.60 26.53
N ALA A 65 -14.49 -2.81 25.63
CA ALA A 65 -15.20 -1.74 24.91
C ALA A 65 -16.27 -2.28 23.96
N TYR A 66 -16.09 -3.49 23.43
CA TYR A 66 -17.01 -4.11 22.47
C TYR A 66 -17.50 -5.48 22.91
N GLY A 67 -16.64 -6.30 23.53
CA GLY A 67 -16.97 -7.69 23.88
C GLY A 67 -17.31 -8.56 22.67
N LEU A 68 -16.88 -8.14 21.48
CA LEU A 68 -17.16 -8.79 20.21
C LEU A 68 -15.99 -9.72 19.88
N GLY A 69 -16.22 -11.02 19.90
CA GLY A 69 -15.17 -12.00 19.62
C GLY A 69 -14.56 -11.90 18.21
N PRO A 70 -13.56 -12.74 17.87
CA PRO A 70 -12.86 -12.71 16.58
C PRO A 70 -13.79 -12.83 15.35
N ALA A 71 -14.97 -13.44 15.52
CA ALA A 71 -15.98 -13.53 14.48
C ALA A 71 -16.43 -12.15 13.95
N ALA A 72 -16.50 -11.13 14.81
CA ALA A 72 -16.84 -9.78 14.40
C ALA A 72 -15.76 -9.17 13.50
N ALA A 73 -14.47 -9.43 13.77
CA ALA A 73 -13.39 -9.00 12.89
C ALA A 73 -13.53 -9.63 11.48
N GLY A 74 -14.01 -10.86 11.40
CA GLY A 74 -14.35 -11.51 10.13
C GLY A 74 -15.46 -10.79 9.36
N LEU A 75 -16.49 -10.27 10.04
CA LEU A 75 -17.57 -9.50 9.43
C LEU A 75 -17.09 -8.16 8.85
N PHE A 76 -16.11 -7.52 9.48
CA PHE A 76 -15.45 -6.34 8.92
C PHE A 76 -14.76 -6.65 7.58
N GLY A 77 -14.37 -7.90 7.32
CA GLY A 77 -13.87 -8.34 6.02
C GLY A 77 -14.86 -8.11 4.87
N ILE A 78 -16.17 -8.10 5.14
CA ILE A 78 -17.20 -7.76 4.14
C ILE A 78 -17.10 -6.28 3.74
N LEU A 79 -16.78 -5.39 4.69
CA LEU A 79 -16.54 -3.97 4.40
C LEU A 79 -15.30 -3.79 3.51
N GLY A 80 -14.35 -4.73 3.56
CA GLY A 80 -13.25 -4.88 2.62
C GLY A 80 -13.65 -4.85 1.14
N LEU A 81 -14.86 -5.31 0.82
CA LEU A 81 -15.38 -5.29 -0.55
C LEU A 81 -15.59 -3.86 -1.08
N THR A 82 -15.78 -2.87 -0.19
CA THR A 82 -15.92 -1.47 -0.60
C THR A 82 -14.66 -0.94 -1.29
N GLY A 83 -13.47 -1.38 -0.87
CA GLY A 83 -12.22 -1.05 -1.56
C GLY A 83 -12.17 -1.56 -3.00
N ALA A 84 -12.77 -2.73 -3.28
CA ALA A 84 -12.88 -3.26 -4.64
C ALA A 84 -13.82 -2.42 -5.53
N MET A 85 -14.89 -1.86 -4.96
CA MET A 85 -15.82 -0.97 -5.68
C MET A 85 -15.17 0.36 -6.07
N VAL A 86 -14.15 0.81 -5.34
CA VAL A 86 -13.41 2.05 -5.59
C VAL A 86 -12.33 1.89 -6.66
N ALA A 87 -11.95 0.64 -6.99
CA ALA A 87 -10.90 0.35 -7.97
C ALA A 87 -11.17 0.93 -9.38
N PRO A 88 -12.38 0.80 -9.98
CA PRO A 88 -12.65 1.35 -11.31
C PRO A 88 -12.65 2.88 -11.35
N ILE A 89 -13.12 3.52 -10.27
CA ILE A 89 -13.17 4.99 -10.15
C ILE A 89 -11.75 5.55 -10.06
N SER A 90 -10.93 4.93 -9.19
CA SER A 90 -9.53 5.30 -9.01
C SER A 90 -8.70 5.07 -10.28
N GLY A 91 -8.94 3.97 -11.01
CA GLY A 91 -8.31 3.70 -12.30
C GLY A 91 -8.63 4.77 -13.33
N ARG A 92 -9.92 5.06 -13.57
CA ARG A 92 -10.36 6.10 -14.54
C ARG A 92 -9.78 7.48 -14.26
N HIS A 93 -9.57 7.84 -12.99
CA HIS A 93 -8.97 9.12 -12.61
C HIS A 93 -7.44 9.10 -12.66
N SER A 94 -6.81 7.94 -12.46
CA SER A 94 -5.37 7.75 -12.60
C SER A 94 -4.93 7.74 -14.06
N ASP A 95 -5.78 7.30 -14.98
CA ASP A 95 -5.44 7.24 -16.41
C ASP A 95 -5.47 8.62 -17.10
N ARG A 96 -5.89 9.68 -16.39
CA ARG A 96 -5.89 11.07 -16.92
C ARG A 96 -4.51 11.72 -16.81
N PRO A 97 -4.13 12.64 -17.73
CA PRO A 97 -2.86 13.38 -17.65
C PRO A 97 -2.72 14.12 -16.31
N GLY A 98 -1.63 13.87 -15.57
CA GLY A 98 -1.42 14.43 -14.22
C GLY A 98 -2.30 13.83 -13.11
N GLY A 99 -3.20 12.91 -13.46
CA GLY A 99 -4.12 12.18 -12.59
C GLY A 99 -3.44 11.32 -11.53
N PRO A 100 -2.42 10.48 -11.83
CA PRO A 100 -1.87 9.54 -10.86
C PRO A 100 -1.33 10.22 -9.60
N ARG A 101 -0.70 11.39 -9.73
CA ARG A 101 -0.13 12.11 -8.58
C ARG A 101 -1.21 12.69 -7.68
N ARG A 102 -2.28 13.24 -8.27
CA ARG A 102 -3.43 13.81 -7.55
C ARG A 102 -4.25 12.71 -6.90
N VAL A 103 -4.55 11.63 -7.62
CA VAL A 103 -5.28 10.48 -7.09
C VAL A 103 -4.52 9.86 -5.92
N LEU A 104 -3.20 9.66 -6.05
CA LEU A 104 -2.40 9.13 -4.96
C LEU A 104 -2.39 10.08 -3.74
N LEU A 105 -2.30 11.39 -3.95
CA LEU A 105 -2.35 12.36 -2.84
C LEU A 105 -3.70 12.33 -2.11
N LEU A 106 -4.81 12.32 -2.86
CA LEU A 106 -6.15 12.23 -2.29
C LEU A 106 -6.36 10.89 -1.56
N ALA A 107 -5.87 9.80 -2.15
CA ALA A 107 -5.96 8.47 -1.55
C ALA A 107 -5.17 8.38 -0.24
N LEU A 108 -3.94 8.90 -0.20
CA LEU A 108 -3.14 8.96 1.03
C LEU A 108 -3.77 9.88 2.09
N ALA A 109 -4.36 11.00 1.68
CA ALA A 109 -5.12 11.86 2.57
C ALA A 109 -6.36 11.15 3.14
N ALA A 110 -7.07 10.35 2.33
CA ALA A 110 -8.18 9.54 2.79
C ALA A 110 -7.73 8.47 3.81
N VAL A 111 -6.62 7.78 3.55
CA VAL A 111 -6.01 6.84 4.51
C VAL A 111 -5.70 7.55 5.83
N LEU A 112 -5.11 8.75 5.81
CA LEU A 112 -4.85 9.53 7.02
C LEU A 112 -6.15 9.96 7.72
N ALA A 113 -7.18 10.36 6.98
CA ALA A 113 -8.48 10.71 7.54
C ALA A 113 -9.17 9.52 8.22
N ALA A 114 -9.01 8.31 7.69
CA ALA A 114 -9.52 7.08 8.31
C ALA A 114 -8.93 6.89 9.72
N TRP A 115 -7.64 7.18 9.93
CA TRP A 115 -7.03 7.16 11.26
C TRP A 115 -7.62 8.20 12.22
N GLY A 116 -8.04 9.35 11.70
CA GLY A 116 -8.82 10.33 12.48
C GLY A 116 -10.17 9.78 12.93
N LEU A 117 -10.87 9.01 12.08
CA LEU A 117 -12.11 8.32 12.44
C LEU A 117 -11.84 7.22 13.49
N PHE A 118 -10.77 6.45 13.31
CA PHE A 118 -10.38 5.39 14.24
C PHE A 118 -10.00 5.91 15.63
N ALA A 119 -9.59 7.17 15.77
CA ALA A 119 -9.39 7.79 17.09
C ALA A 119 -10.65 7.76 17.97
N PHE A 120 -11.84 7.81 17.34
CA PHE A 120 -13.14 7.67 18.01
C PHE A 120 -13.65 6.22 18.03
N GLY A 121 -12.83 5.27 17.60
CA GLY A 121 -13.16 3.84 17.50
C GLY A 121 -13.40 3.14 18.83
N THR A 122 -13.31 3.81 19.98
CA THR A 122 -13.79 3.29 21.28
C THR A 122 -15.16 3.83 21.67
N HIS A 123 -15.69 4.82 20.94
CA HIS A 123 -16.95 5.52 21.25
C HIS A 123 -18.14 4.98 20.44
N GLY A 124 -17.92 4.04 19.53
CA GLY A 124 -19.01 3.42 18.77
C GLY A 124 -18.53 2.67 17.54
N LEU A 125 -19.25 1.60 17.19
CA LEU A 125 -18.94 0.74 16.04
C LEU A 125 -19.00 1.50 14.70
N ILE A 126 -19.84 2.53 14.62
CA ILE A 126 -20.02 3.34 13.41
C ILE A 126 -18.71 4.00 12.96
N TRP A 127 -17.86 4.45 13.90
CA TRP A 127 -16.57 5.06 13.58
C TRP A 127 -15.59 4.05 12.97
N LEU A 128 -15.62 2.80 13.45
CA LEU A 128 -14.84 1.71 12.85
C LEU A 128 -15.34 1.36 11.45
N ILE A 129 -16.67 1.29 11.25
CA ILE A 129 -17.26 0.99 9.94
C ILE A 129 -16.88 2.07 8.93
N LEU A 130 -17.12 3.36 9.26
CA LEU A 130 -16.77 4.47 8.38
C LEU A 130 -15.26 4.53 8.11
N GLY A 131 -14.45 4.35 9.16
CA GLY A 131 -12.99 4.34 9.03
C GLY A 131 -12.50 3.23 8.10
N VAL A 132 -13.03 2.00 8.21
CA VAL A 132 -12.65 0.87 7.34
C VAL A 132 -12.98 1.14 5.89
N VAL A 133 -14.19 1.63 5.62
CA VAL A 133 -14.61 1.96 4.25
C VAL A 133 -13.68 3.01 3.64
N VAL A 134 -13.33 4.05 4.40
CA VAL A 134 -12.41 5.10 3.94
C VAL A 134 -10.98 4.58 3.78
N LEU A 135 -10.51 3.75 4.72
CA LEU A 135 -9.18 3.14 4.70
C LEU A 135 -9.02 2.25 3.47
N ASP A 136 -9.96 1.35 3.21
CA ASP A 136 -9.89 0.37 2.13
C ASP A 136 -10.01 1.06 0.76
N ALA A 137 -10.91 2.03 0.64
CA ALA A 137 -11.02 2.89 -0.54
C ALA A 137 -9.72 3.65 -0.82
N GLY A 138 -9.14 4.26 0.21
CA GLY A 138 -7.88 4.99 0.12
C GLY A 138 -6.71 4.08 -0.22
N ALA A 139 -6.58 2.92 0.43
CA ALA A 139 -5.51 1.96 0.19
C ALA A 139 -5.55 1.41 -1.24
N GLN A 140 -6.74 1.02 -1.73
CA GLN A 140 -6.91 0.56 -3.11
C GLN A 140 -6.64 1.67 -4.13
N GLY A 141 -7.16 2.88 -3.89
CA GLY A 141 -6.89 4.03 -4.76
C GLY A 141 -5.40 4.38 -4.81
N ALA A 142 -4.72 4.35 -3.67
CA ALA A 142 -3.29 4.59 -3.57
C ALA A 142 -2.50 3.51 -4.30
N GLN A 143 -2.85 2.23 -4.11
CA GLN A 143 -2.20 1.11 -4.79
C GLN A 143 -2.31 1.22 -6.30
N ILE A 144 -3.51 1.48 -6.83
CA ILE A 144 -3.72 1.62 -8.27
C ILE A 144 -2.93 2.80 -8.83
N ALA A 145 -3.04 3.98 -8.22
CA ALA A 145 -2.33 5.17 -8.68
C ALA A 145 -0.80 4.99 -8.62
N ASN A 146 -0.30 4.31 -7.59
CA ASN A 146 1.13 4.03 -7.44
C ASN A 146 1.61 2.98 -8.45
N GLN A 147 0.79 1.96 -8.75
CA GLN A 147 1.06 0.98 -9.82
C GLN A 147 1.10 1.64 -11.20
N THR A 148 0.16 2.53 -11.51
CA THR A 148 0.17 3.29 -12.78
C THR A 148 1.46 4.11 -12.93
N ARG A 149 1.96 4.71 -11.84
CA ARG A 149 3.24 5.46 -11.85
C ARG A 149 4.44 4.56 -12.13
N ILE A 150 4.56 3.41 -11.45
CA ILE A 150 5.73 2.54 -11.62
C ILE A 150 5.74 1.85 -12.99
N TYR A 151 4.57 1.47 -13.53
CA TYR A 151 4.49 0.79 -14.84
C TYR A 151 4.72 1.74 -16.02
N ALA A 152 4.65 3.04 -15.80
CA ALA A 152 5.01 4.07 -16.78
C ALA A 152 6.54 4.30 -16.88
N LEU A 153 7.36 3.76 -15.95
CA LEU A 153 8.80 4.03 -15.91
C LEU A 153 9.60 3.33 -17.02
N ASP A 154 9.37 2.03 -17.22
CA ASP A 154 10.03 1.24 -18.25
C ASP A 154 9.17 0.03 -18.63
N ALA A 155 8.67 0.01 -19.86
CA ALA A 155 7.84 -1.07 -20.37
C ALA A 155 8.63 -2.38 -20.54
N ALA A 156 9.93 -2.31 -20.83
CA ALA A 156 10.77 -3.48 -21.08
C ALA A 156 11.15 -4.23 -19.79
N SER A 157 11.03 -3.58 -18.63
CA SER A 157 11.44 -4.14 -17.33
C SER A 157 10.31 -4.20 -16.30
N ARG A 158 9.04 -4.18 -16.74
CA ARG A 158 7.86 -4.15 -15.85
C ARG A 158 7.87 -5.23 -14.76
N SER A 159 8.26 -6.47 -15.10
CA SER A 159 8.32 -7.57 -14.14
C SER A 159 9.33 -7.31 -13.01
N ARG A 160 10.52 -6.81 -13.34
CA ARG A 160 11.57 -6.46 -12.36
C ARG A 160 11.17 -5.27 -11.49
N ILE A 161 10.61 -4.23 -12.10
CA ILE A 161 10.07 -3.05 -11.39
C ILE A 161 9.00 -3.48 -10.39
N ASN A 162 8.08 -4.35 -10.80
CA ASN A 162 7.04 -4.87 -9.93
C ASN A 162 7.61 -5.68 -8.77
N ALA A 163 8.61 -6.52 -9.03
CA ALA A 163 9.26 -7.30 -7.98
C ALA A 163 9.89 -6.39 -6.91
N VAL A 164 10.67 -5.38 -7.31
CA VAL A 164 11.24 -4.38 -6.39
C VAL A 164 10.15 -3.68 -5.58
N TYR A 165 9.11 -3.21 -6.27
CA TYR A 165 7.98 -2.54 -5.65
C TYR A 165 7.29 -3.41 -4.60
N MET A 166 6.95 -4.65 -4.96
CA MET A 166 6.26 -5.58 -4.07
C MET A 166 7.13 -6.00 -2.88
N THR A 167 8.45 -6.13 -3.06
CA THR A 167 9.37 -6.36 -1.94
C THR A 167 9.28 -5.21 -0.93
N GLN A 168 9.37 -3.95 -1.37
CA GLN A 168 9.23 -2.80 -0.48
C GLN A 168 7.86 -2.71 0.17
N PHE A 169 6.80 -3.03 -0.60
CA PHE A 169 5.43 -3.07 -0.14
C PHE A 169 5.25 -4.04 1.03
N PHE A 170 5.69 -5.30 0.87
CA PHE A 170 5.60 -6.31 1.92
C PHE A 170 6.51 -6.04 3.12
N ILE A 171 7.69 -5.46 2.92
CA ILE A 171 8.53 -5.00 4.05
C ILE A 171 7.78 -3.96 4.87
N GLY A 172 7.13 -3.00 4.23
CA GLY A 172 6.29 -2.01 4.90
C GLY A 172 5.12 -2.62 5.68
N GLY A 173 4.44 -3.60 5.09
CA GLY A 173 3.38 -4.37 5.76
C GLY A 173 3.88 -5.14 6.98
N ALA A 174 5.04 -5.81 6.87
CA ALA A 174 5.66 -6.53 7.98
C ALA A 174 6.05 -5.59 9.13
N LEU A 175 6.64 -4.42 8.81
CA LEU A 175 6.95 -3.38 9.79
C LEU A 175 5.69 -2.83 10.45
N GLY A 176 4.63 -2.59 9.66
CA GLY A 176 3.32 -2.15 10.17
C GLY A 176 2.72 -3.16 11.14
N THR A 177 2.67 -4.44 10.77
CA THR A 177 2.18 -5.52 11.63
C THR A 177 2.99 -5.62 12.93
N PHE A 178 4.32 -5.58 12.84
CA PHE A 178 5.20 -5.61 14.01
C PHE A 178 4.95 -4.42 14.95
N ALA A 179 4.87 -3.21 14.37
CA ALA A 179 4.62 -1.98 15.10
C ALA A 179 3.23 -1.98 15.75
N ALA A 180 2.21 -2.52 15.09
CA ALA A 180 0.85 -2.62 15.61
C ALA A 180 0.77 -3.53 16.84
N SER A 181 1.39 -4.71 16.78
CA SER A 181 1.45 -5.63 17.92
C SER A 181 2.15 -5.00 19.14
N HIS A 182 3.25 -4.28 18.91
CA HIS A 182 3.96 -3.56 19.98
C HIS A 182 3.15 -2.38 20.52
N ALA A 183 2.55 -1.58 19.63
CA ALA A 183 1.73 -0.44 20.00
C ALA A 183 0.53 -0.88 20.85
N TRP A 184 -0.13 -1.97 20.46
CA TRP A 184 -1.21 -2.55 21.24
C TRP A 184 -0.76 -2.96 22.65
N ALA A 185 0.40 -3.62 22.77
CA ALA A 185 0.94 -4.01 24.08
C ALA A 185 1.31 -2.83 24.98
N LEU A 186 1.76 -1.71 24.41
CA LEU A 186 2.22 -0.53 25.15
C LEU A 186 1.09 0.42 25.56
N GLY A 187 0.08 0.57 24.71
CA GLY A 187 -0.96 1.60 24.92
C GLY A 187 -2.30 1.29 24.28
N GLY A 188 -2.56 0.02 23.95
CA GLY A 188 -3.83 -0.43 23.39
C GLY A 188 -4.21 0.31 22.11
N TRP A 189 -5.51 0.57 21.95
CA TRP A 189 -6.05 1.19 20.74
C TRP A 189 -5.48 2.58 20.41
N PRO A 190 -5.37 3.54 21.36
CA PRO A 190 -4.79 4.85 21.07
C PRO A 190 -3.37 4.78 20.49
N ALA A 191 -2.54 3.85 20.98
CA ALA A 191 -1.19 3.65 20.44
C ALA A 191 -1.20 3.06 19.02
N VAL A 192 -2.13 2.14 18.73
CA VAL A 192 -2.36 1.62 17.36
C VAL A 192 -2.78 2.74 16.42
N VAL A 193 -3.73 3.60 16.86
CA VAL A 193 -4.19 4.75 16.08
C VAL A 193 -3.04 5.72 15.78
N ALA A 194 -2.24 6.07 16.78
CA ALA A 194 -1.07 6.93 16.60
C ALA A 194 -0.05 6.32 15.62
N THR A 195 0.19 5.01 15.71
CA THR A 195 1.10 4.29 14.81
C THR A 195 0.60 4.33 13.37
N GLY A 196 -0.66 3.99 13.15
CA GLY A 196 -1.25 4.03 11.81
C GLY A 196 -1.31 5.44 11.21
N ALA A 197 -1.64 6.44 12.02
CA ALA A 197 -1.59 7.85 11.63
C ALA A 197 -0.17 8.28 11.26
N ALA A 198 0.86 7.86 12.00
CA ALA A 198 2.26 8.16 11.70
C ALA A 198 2.70 7.57 10.36
N PHE A 199 2.41 6.28 10.09
CA PHE A 199 2.71 5.67 8.79
C PHE A 199 2.01 6.40 7.64
N SER A 200 0.75 6.79 7.83
CA SER A 200 -0.06 7.51 6.83
C SER A 200 0.45 8.93 6.58
N ALA A 201 0.82 9.65 7.63
CA ALA A 201 1.39 10.98 7.55
C ALA A 201 2.78 10.96 6.88
N LEU A 202 3.62 9.97 7.19
CA LEU A 202 4.90 9.76 6.53
C LEU A 202 4.72 9.46 5.04
N ALA A 203 3.75 8.60 4.67
CA ALA A 203 3.45 8.30 3.27
C ALA A 203 3.01 9.56 2.51
N LEU A 204 2.08 10.32 3.08
CA LEU A 204 1.56 11.55 2.50
C LEU A 204 2.66 12.62 2.38
N GLY A 205 3.43 12.84 3.44
CA GLY A 205 4.53 13.80 3.48
C GLY A 205 5.62 13.47 2.47
N LEU A 206 6.02 12.19 2.37
CA LEU A 206 6.99 11.73 1.39
C LEU A 206 6.50 11.98 -0.04
N HIS A 207 5.24 11.62 -0.35
CA HIS A 207 4.67 11.82 -1.69
C HIS A 207 4.48 13.30 -2.04
N ALA A 208 4.08 14.13 -1.08
CA ALA A 208 3.93 15.57 -1.26
C ALA A 208 5.28 16.26 -1.49
N ALA A 209 6.29 15.89 -0.70
CA ALA A 209 7.65 16.42 -0.83
C ALA A 209 8.37 15.91 -2.10
N TRP A 210 7.99 14.73 -2.61
CA TRP A 210 8.61 14.15 -3.80
C TRP A 210 8.18 14.88 -5.07
N ASN A 211 9.04 15.76 -5.58
CA ASN A 211 8.84 16.45 -6.85
C ASN A 211 9.76 15.87 -7.94
N PRO A 212 9.22 15.14 -8.94
CA PRO A 212 10.03 14.50 -9.99
C PRO A 212 10.85 15.49 -10.82
N GLY A 213 10.48 16.78 -10.83
CA GLY A 213 11.26 17.85 -11.47
C GLY A 213 12.61 18.15 -10.82
N ARG A 214 12.83 17.80 -9.54
CA ARG A 214 14.13 17.99 -8.85
C ARG A 214 15.13 16.86 -9.11
N ALA A 215 14.65 15.66 -9.46
CA ALA A 215 15.51 14.50 -9.66
C ALA A 215 16.21 14.50 -11.03
N LYS A 216 15.62 15.16 -12.05
CA LYS A 216 16.26 15.33 -13.37
C LYS A 216 17.47 16.29 -13.33
N THR A 217 17.49 17.25 -12.42
CA THR A 217 18.56 18.25 -12.30
C THR A 217 19.81 17.76 -11.57
N LEU A 218 19.74 16.60 -10.89
CA LEU A 218 20.87 16.03 -10.14
C LEU A 218 21.64 14.96 -10.93
N VAL A 219 21.20 14.66 -12.16
CA VAL A 219 21.80 13.65 -13.05
C VAL A 219 22.16 14.26 -14.41
N ALA A 220 22.04 15.58 -14.56
CA ALA A 220 22.56 16.35 -15.69
C ALA A 220 23.81 17.11 -15.23
#